data_AF-A0A9E2UKS9-F1
#
_entry.id   AF-A0A9E2UKS9-F1
#
_cell.length_a   1.000
_cell.length_b   1.000
_cell.length_c   1.000
_cell.angle_alpha   90.00
_cell.angle_beta   90.00
_cell.angle_gamma   90.00
#
_symmetry.space_group_name_H-M   'P 1'
#
loop_
_entity.id
_entity.type
_entity.pdbx_description
1 polymer ?
#
loop_
_entity_poly.entity_id
_entity_poly.type
_entity_poly.pdbx_seq_one_letter_code
_entity_poly.pdbx_strand_id
1 'polypeptide(L)'
;MRVRDIVRSSFDQLIESGTLPPYQRRGRYTPPVMRHNPTWRPEQVELARYGAASEGGLYADLQAWRSAVDFIRAFTAASAARAPWQWQLPAWSGSFGEVPAGDLLHHLTAGLGAFGLRPSSSNTITHTSYFDASDCAAVAALPEPYGRWLQVQEGRPRWKEKIDLRLVACARARIVLRRDGGFDAFADIALSGPAIAVMQSLGSTLGRPLPPSGVAGWLPRPAALLTEH
;
A
#
# COMPACT_ATOMS: atom_id res chain seq x y z
N MET A 1 -6.59 0.17 -14.14
CA MET A 1 -5.20 -0.16 -13.73
C MET A 1 -5.20 -1.55 -13.09
N ARG A 2 -4.11 -2.34 -13.16
CA ARG A 2 -4.06 -3.62 -12.42
C ARG A 2 -3.48 -3.41 -11.02
N VAL A 3 -3.76 -4.32 -10.07
CA VAL A 3 -3.25 -4.20 -8.69
C VAL A 3 -1.72 -4.15 -8.67
N ARG A 4 -1.03 -4.95 -9.51
CA ARG A 4 0.44 -4.90 -9.60
C ARG A 4 0.98 -3.51 -9.99
N ASP A 5 0.22 -2.76 -10.80
CA ASP A 5 0.62 -1.43 -11.26
C ASP A 5 0.43 -0.41 -10.14
N ILE A 6 -0.66 -0.55 -9.35
CA ILE A 6 -0.87 0.23 -8.12
C ILE A 6 0.27 0.00 -7.13
N VAL A 7 0.67 -1.26 -6.91
CA VAL A 7 1.78 -1.61 -6.02
C VAL A 7 3.06 -0.91 -6.45
N ARG A 8 3.43 -1.02 -7.73
CA ARG A 8 4.64 -0.39 -8.27
C ARG A 8 4.62 1.12 -8.13
N SER A 9 3.57 1.76 -8.65
CA SER A 9 3.46 3.21 -8.61
C SER A 9 3.45 3.76 -7.17
N SER A 10 2.75 3.08 -6.26
CA SER A 10 2.74 3.49 -4.84
C SER A 10 4.10 3.23 -4.16
N PHE A 11 4.81 2.16 -4.54
CA PHE A 11 6.15 1.88 -4.04
C PHE A 11 7.16 2.93 -4.52
N ASP A 12 7.12 3.29 -5.80
CA ASP A 12 8.01 4.30 -6.38
C ASP A 12 7.79 5.66 -5.70
N GLN A 13 6.54 6.03 -5.38
CA GLN A 13 6.23 7.23 -4.60
C GLN A 13 6.80 7.21 -3.17
N LEU A 14 6.87 6.04 -2.51
CA LEU A 14 7.54 5.94 -1.21
C LEU A 14 9.04 6.23 -1.31
N ILE A 15 9.67 5.82 -2.41
CA ILE A 15 11.08 6.08 -2.68
C ILE A 15 11.29 7.56 -3.01
N GLU A 16 10.47 8.12 -3.90
CA GLU A 16 10.54 9.52 -4.34
C GLU A 16 10.29 10.51 -3.19
N SER A 17 9.38 10.17 -2.26
CA SER A 17 9.14 10.98 -1.05
C SER A 17 10.22 10.85 0.02
N GLY A 18 11.20 9.97 -0.16
CA GLY A 18 12.22 9.65 0.85
C GLY A 18 11.70 8.84 2.05
N THR A 19 10.45 8.35 1.98
CA THR A 19 9.86 7.51 3.03
C THR A 19 10.54 6.14 3.09
N LEU A 20 10.95 5.61 1.93
CA LEU A 20 11.83 4.45 1.82
C LEU A 20 13.15 4.89 1.16
N PRO A 21 14.30 4.35 1.60
CA PRO A 21 15.56 4.61 0.91
C PRO A 21 15.54 4.05 -0.52
N PRO A 22 16.27 4.68 -1.47
CA PRO A 22 16.35 4.17 -2.83
C PRO A 22 17.04 2.81 -2.89
N TYR A 23 16.71 2.05 -3.93
CA TYR A 23 17.34 0.77 -4.26
C TYR A 23 17.74 0.75 -5.74
N GLN A 24 18.84 0.08 -6.07
CA GLN A 24 19.22 -0.15 -7.45
C GLN A 24 18.64 -1.48 -7.93
N ARG A 25 17.82 -1.43 -9.00
CA ARG A 25 17.26 -2.63 -9.64
C ARG A 25 18.38 -3.39 -10.36
N ARG A 26 18.69 -4.62 -9.96
CA ARG A 26 19.69 -5.48 -10.65
C ARG A 26 19.09 -6.76 -11.25
N GLY A 27 17.77 -6.94 -11.13
CA GLY A 27 17.09 -8.12 -11.63
C GLY A 27 17.26 -9.32 -10.71
N ARG A 28 17.33 -10.52 -11.29
CA ARG A 28 17.45 -11.76 -10.53
C ARG A 28 18.81 -11.82 -9.85
N TYR A 29 18.80 -12.10 -8.54
CA TYR A 29 20.02 -12.22 -7.77
C TYR A 29 20.70 -13.57 -8.01
N THR A 30 21.96 -13.52 -8.44
CA THR A 30 22.89 -14.66 -8.42
C THR A 30 23.73 -14.55 -7.16
N PRO A 31 23.70 -15.53 -6.24
CA PRO A 31 24.49 -15.47 -5.02
C PRO A 31 25.99 -15.34 -5.32
N PRO A 32 26.71 -14.36 -4.76
CA PRO A 32 28.15 -14.34 -4.83
C PRO A 32 28.68 -15.52 -4.02
N VAL A 33 29.69 -16.19 -4.55
CA VAL A 33 30.41 -17.25 -3.86
C VAL A 33 31.25 -16.61 -2.75
N MET A 34 30.68 -16.48 -1.54
CA MET A 34 31.44 -15.99 -0.39
C MET A 34 32.22 -17.11 0.28
N ARG A 35 33.51 -16.86 0.53
CA ARG A 35 34.33 -17.70 1.41
C ARG A 35 33.77 -17.58 2.84
N HIS A 36 33.58 -18.72 3.50
CA HIS A 36 32.98 -18.77 4.83
C HIS A 36 33.90 -18.05 5.83
N ASN A 37 33.42 -16.97 6.46
CA ASN A 37 34.10 -16.35 7.59
C ASN A 37 33.44 -16.84 8.88
N PRO A 38 34.14 -17.61 9.73
CA PRO A 38 33.56 -18.20 10.94
C PRO A 38 33.24 -17.17 12.05
N THR A 39 33.69 -15.93 11.92
CA THR A 39 33.46 -14.87 12.92
C THR A 39 32.18 -14.08 12.68
N TRP A 40 31.54 -14.25 11.54
CA TRP A 40 30.35 -13.48 11.18
C TRP A 40 29.09 -14.17 11.70
N ARG A 41 28.19 -13.39 12.32
CA ARG A 41 26.85 -13.88 12.64
C ARG A 41 26.11 -14.22 11.34
N PRO A 42 25.17 -15.18 11.33
CA PRO A 42 24.40 -15.53 10.14
C PRO A 42 23.78 -14.31 9.45
N GLU A 43 23.21 -13.39 10.23
CA GLU A 43 22.65 -12.11 9.79
C GLU A 43 23.68 -11.20 9.11
N GLN A 44 24.93 -11.20 9.59
CA GLN A 44 26.04 -10.43 9.03
C GLN A 44 26.61 -11.09 7.77
N VAL A 45 26.63 -12.42 7.69
CA VAL A 45 26.98 -13.16 6.46
C VAL A 45 25.96 -12.89 5.36
N GLU A 46 24.68 -12.82 5.72
CA GLU A 46 23.63 -12.39 4.81
C GLU A 46 23.80 -10.93 4.42
N LEU A 47 23.80 -9.99 5.36
CA LEU A 47 24.02 -8.57 5.09
C LEU A 47 25.30 -8.28 4.31
N ALA A 48 26.36 -9.06 4.46
CA ALA A 48 27.58 -8.92 3.66
C ALA A 48 27.43 -9.56 2.26
N ARG A 49 26.82 -10.76 2.13
CA ARG A 49 26.48 -11.35 0.81
C ARG A 49 25.65 -10.40 -0.03
N TYR A 50 24.75 -9.66 0.61
CA TYR A 50 23.83 -8.76 -0.07
C TYR A 50 24.35 -7.34 -0.12
N GLY A 51 24.86 -6.76 0.96
CA GLY A 51 25.41 -5.39 1.02
C GLY A 51 26.64 -5.18 0.14
N ALA A 52 27.47 -6.21 -0.09
CA ALA A 52 28.59 -6.14 -1.04
C ALA A 52 28.14 -6.22 -2.52
N ALA A 53 26.93 -6.71 -2.80
CA ALA A 53 26.35 -6.86 -4.14
C ALA A 53 25.16 -5.92 -4.42
N SER A 54 24.73 -5.13 -3.43
CA SER A 54 23.51 -4.32 -3.44
C SER A 54 23.86 -2.88 -3.11
N GLU A 55 24.20 -2.10 -4.13
CA GLU A 55 24.22 -0.65 -4.00
C GLU A 55 22.77 -0.16 -3.80
N GLY A 56 22.51 0.54 -2.70
CA GLY A 56 21.22 1.14 -2.40
C GLY A 56 20.92 1.15 -0.90
N GLY A 57 20.49 2.31 -0.39
CA GLY A 57 20.20 2.50 1.03
C GLY A 57 19.17 1.50 1.58
N LEU A 58 18.26 1.00 0.73
CA LEU A 58 17.20 0.08 1.16
C LEU A 58 17.76 -1.27 1.62
N TYR A 59 18.80 -1.78 0.96
CA TYR A 59 19.37 -3.09 1.27
C TYR A 59 20.41 -3.03 2.39
N ALA A 60 20.92 -1.85 2.71
CA ALA A 60 21.85 -1.61 3.81
C ALA A 60 21.15 -1.57 5.18
N ASP A 61 19.83 -1.32 5.19
CA ASP A 61 19.00 -1.26 6.38
C ASP A 61 17.93 -2.36 6.37
N LEU A 62 18.11 -3.37 7.23
CA LEU A 62 17.18 -4.51 7.34
C LEU A 62 15.76 -4.05 7.70
N GLN A 63 15.62 -3.01 8.53
CA GLN A 63 14.31 -2.50 8.93
C GLN A 63 13.62 -1.82 7.75
N ALA A 64 14.34 -1.01 6.98
CA ALA A 64 13.81 -0.40 5.76
C ALA A 64 13.39 -1.45 4.72
N TRP A 65 14.19 -2.50 4.53
CA TRP A 65 13.82 -3.61 3.64
C TRP A 65 12.58 -4.35 4.12
N ARG A 66 12.48 -4.63 5.43
CA ARG A 66 11.29 -5.24 6.02
C ARG A 66 10.05 -4.37 5.80
N SER A 67 10.14 -3.07 6.02
CA SER A 67 9.04 -2.13 5.75
C SER A 67 8.62 -2.14 4.27
N ALA A 68 9.58 -2.18 3.34
CA ALA A 68 9.30 -2.31 1.91
C ALA A 68 8.58 -3.63 1.57
N VAL A 69 8.95 -4.73 2.21
CA VAL A 69 8.32 -6.05 2.02
C VAL A 69 6.92 -6.08 2.60
N ASP A 70 6.72 -5.54 3.81
CA ASP A 70 5.42 -5.48 4.46
C ASP A 70 4.44 -4.59 3.68
N PHE A 71 4.92 -3.49 3.10
CA PHE A 71 4.17 -2.67 2.14
C PHE A 71 3.64 -3.52 0.97
N ILE A 72 4.51 -4.29 0.31
CA ILE A 72 4.13 -5.11 -0.85
C ILE A 72 3.20 -6.25 -0.43
N ARG A 73 3.47 -6.88 0.72
CA ARG A 73 2.63 -7.95 1.29
C ARG A 73 1.22 -7.48 1.63
N ALA A 74 1.01 -6.21 1.96
CA ALA A 74 -0.32 -5.67 2.24
C ALA A 74 -1.28 -5.80 1.03
N PHE A 75 -0.75 -5.90 -0.19
CA PHE A 75 -1.55 -6.12 -1.40
C PHE A 75 -1.76 -7.59 -1.76
N THR A 76 -1.23 -8.54 -0.99
CA THR A 76 -1.50 -9.95 -1.24
C THR A 76 -2.91 -10.32 -0.80
N ALA A 77 -3.57 -11.23 -1.52
CA ALA A 77 -4.92 -11.68 -1.18
C ALA A 77 -5.00 -12.25 0.25
N ALA A 78 -3.93 -12.94 0.69
CA ALA A 78 -3.83 -13.47 2.04
C ALA A 78 -3.79 -12.36 3.11
N SER A 79 -3.04 -11.28 2.89
CA SER A 79 -3.00 -10.15 3.83
C SER A 79 -4.30 -9.36 3.83
N ALA A 80 -4.87 -9.09 2.65
CA ALA A 80 -6.14 -8.38 2.52
C ALA A 80 -7.28 -9.10 3.25
N ALA A 81 -7.27 -10.44 3.30
CA ALA A 81 -8.24 -11.23 4.05
C ALA A 81 -8.08 -11.13 5.58
N ARG A 82 -6.86 -10.92 6.08
CA ARG A 82 -6.56 -10.85 7.52
C ARG A 82 -6.82 -9.47 8.11
N ALA A 83 -6.52 -8.41 7.36
CA ALA A 83 -6.61 -7.03 7.83
C ALA A 83 -7.14 -6.08 6.72
N PRO A 84 -8.40 -6.22 6.29
CA PRO A 84 -8.94 -5.52 5.12
C PRO A 84 -8.99 -3.99 5.26
N TRP A 85 -8.89 -3.44 6.48
CA TRP A 85 -9.05 -2.02 6.76
C TRP A 85 -7.87 -1.40 7.52
N GLN A 86 -6.69 -2.01 7.39
CA GLN A 86 -5.48 -1.54 8.07
C GLN A 86 -5.09 -0.12 7.63
N TRP A 87 -5.44 0.28 6.41
CA TRP A 87 -5.04 1.54 5.83
C TRP A 87 -6.23 2.46 5.74
N GLN A 88 -6.34 3.36 6.71
CA GLN A 88 -7.40 4.35 6.73
C GLN A 88 -6.82 5.68 6.33
N LEU A 89 -7.51 6.35 5.42
CA LEU A 89 -7.35 7.79 5.36
C LEU A 89 -8.04 8.38 6.57
N PRO A 90 -7.45 9.42 7.18
CA PRO A 90 -8.26 10.36 7.91
C PRO A 90 -9.42 10.81 7.02
N ALA A 91 -10.62 10.98 7.60
CA ALA A 91 -11.74 11.64 6.92
C ALA A 91 -11.20 12.80 6.09
N TRP A 92 -11.49 12.83 4.79
CA TRP A 92 -10.82 13.80 3.91
C TRP A 92 -11.01 15.19 4.50
N SER A 93 -9.90 15.80 4.90
CA SER A 93 -9.92 16.93 5.83
C SER A 93 -10.62 18.11 5.17
N GLY A 94 -11.89 18.35 5.55
CA GLY A 94 -12.73 19.46 5.09
C GLY A 94 -14.12 19.01 4.59
N SER A 95 -15.05 19.96 4.45
CA SER A 95 -16.40 19.74 3.91
C SER A 95 -16.43 19.82 2.38
N PHE A 96 -17.04 18.86 1.68
CA PHE A 96 -17.35 18.96 0.24
C PHE A 96 -18.48 19.96 -0.08
N GLY A 97 -18.93 20.71 0.92
CA GLY A 97 -20.07 21.61 0.86
C GLY A 97 -21.39 20.87 0.95
N GLU A 98 -22.44 21.54 0.51
CA GLU A 98 -23.82 21.03 0.46
C GLU A 98 -24.02 20.07 -0.73
N VAL A 99 -23.23 19.00 -0.78
CA VAL A 99 -23.34 17.94 -1.78
C VAL A 99 -24.14 16.77 -1.21
N PRO A 100 -25.20 16.29 -1.87
CA PRO A 100 -25.88 15.07 -1.42
C PRO A 100 -24.89 13.91 -1.28
N ALA A 101 -24.98 13.15 -0.19
CA ALA A 101 -24.03 12.05 0.04
C ALA A 101 -24.07 10.97 -1.05
N GLY A 102 -25.22 10.79 -1.72
CA GLY A 102 -25.32 9.94 -2.90
C GLY A 102 -24.43 10.40 -4.06
N ASP A 103 -24.40 11.71 -4.34
CA ASP A 103 -23.58 12.30 -5.40
C ASP A 103 -22.09 12.22 -5.06
N LEU A 104 -21.74 12.51 -3.80
CA LEU A 104 -20.37 12.34 -3.32
C LEU A 104 -19.91 10.88 -3.46
N LEU A 105 -20.75 9.92 -3.09
CA LEU A 105 -20.47 8.49 -3.25
C LEU A 105 -20.37 8.08 -4.73
N HIS A 106 -21.15 8.70 -5.61
CA HIS A 106 -21.06 8.50 -7.05
C HIS A 106 -19.70 8.97 -7.60
N HIS A 107 -19.22 10.14 -7.20
CA HIS A 107 -17.90 10.63 -7.61
C HIS A 107 -16.76 9.76 -7.04
N LEU A 108 -16.86 9.32 -5.77
CA LEU A 108 -15.93 8.35 -5.18
C LEU A 108 -15.88 7.04 -5.97
N THR A 109 -17.05 6.53 -6.36
CA THR A 109 -17.21 5.33 -7.17
C THR A 109 -16.52 5.47 -8.51
N ALA A 110 -16.74 6.59 -9.21
CA ALA A 110 -16.09 6.87 -10.49
C ALA A 110 -14.57 6.97 -10.36
N GLY A 111 -14.08 7.67 -9.34
CA GLY A 111 -12.65 7.82 -9.06
C GLY A 111 -11.95 6.49 -8.74
N LEU A 112 -12.55 5.66 -7.88
CA LEU A 112 -12.06 4.31 -7.59
C LEU A 112 -12.12 3.39 -8.82
N GLY A 113 -13.19 3.53 -9.61
CA GLY A 113 -13.38 2.81 -10.87
C GLY A 113 -12.28 3.06 -11.90
N ALA A 114 -11.77 4.29 -12.00
CA ALA A 114 -10.64 4.64 -12.87
C ALA A 114 -9.37 3.82 -12.54
N PHE A 115 -9.23 3.38 -11.28
CA PHE A 115 -8.15 2.53 -10.82
C PHE A 115 -8.39 1.03 -10.98
N GLY A 116 -9.53 0.64 -11.55
CA GLY A 116 -9.90 -0.76 -11.75
C GLY A 116 -10.53 -1.41 -10.52
N LEU A 117 -10.81 -0.65 -9.46
CA LEU A 117 -11.63 -1.14 -8.34
C LEU A 117 -13.09 -1.19 -8.78
N ARG A 118 -13.72 -2.35 -8.60
CA ARG A 118 -15.11 -2.57 -8.98
C ARG A 118 -16.00 -2.61 -7.73
N PRO A 119 -17.19 -2.01 -7.75
CA PRO A 119 -18.15 -2.14 -6.65
C PRO A 119 -18.46 -3.62 -6.38
N SER A 120 -18.35 -4.05 -5.12
CA SER A 120 -18.66 -5.40 -4.67
C SER A 120 -19.93 -5.45 -3.83
N SER A 121 -20.20 -4.41 -3.05
CA SER A 121 -21.47 -4.21 -2.35
C SER A 121 -21.70 -2.73 -2.06
N SER A 122 -22.95 -2.32 -1.90
CA SER A 122 -23.29 -0.96 -1.49
C SER A 122 -24.45 -0.96 -0.51
N ASN A 123 -24.44 -0.01 0.41
CA ASN A 123 -25.50 0.26 1.35
C ASN A 123 -25.93 1.72 1.16
N THR A 124 -27.11 1.89 0.59
CA THR A 124 -27.69 3.21 0.31
C THR A 124 -28.13 3.95 1.56
N ILE A 125 -28.41 3.25 2.67
CA ILE A 125 -28.82 3.87 3.94
C ILE A 125 -27.63 4.52 4.62
N THR A 126 -26.48 3.83 4.65
CA THR A 126 -25.26 4.34 5.28
C THR A 126 -24.36 5.11 4.32
N HIS A 127 -24.76 5.21 3.05
CA HIS A 127 -23.97 5.73 1.93
C HIS A 127 -22.56 5.13 1.90
N THR A 128 -22.48 3.81 2.01
CA THR A 128 -21.24 3.05 2.02
C THR A 128 -21.16 2.17 0.79
N SER A 129 -20.02 2.16 0.11
CA SER A 129 -19.74 1.23 -0.98
C SER A 129 -18.41 0.53 -0.75
N TYR A 130 -18.40 -0.77 -1.01
CA TYR A 130 -17.23 -1.62 -0.98
C TYR A 130 -16.77 -1.91 -2.40
N PHE A 131 -15.46 -1.98 -2.58
CA PHE A 131 -14.85 -2.20 -3.88
C PHE A 131 -13.74 -3.24 -3.79
N ASP A 132 -13.53 -3.96 -4.89
CA ASP A 132 -12.50 -4.96 -5.03
C ASP A 132 -11.76 -4.80 -6.35
N ALA A 133 -10.44 -4.91 -6.29
CA ALA A 133 -9.60 -5.22 -7.43
C ALA A 133 -8.74 -6.44 -7.09
N SER A 134 -8.72 -7.41 -7.99
CA SER A 134 -7.88 -8.61 -7.89
C SER A 134 -6.97 -8.71 -9.10
N ASP A 135 -5.77 -9.23 -8.89
CA ASP A 135 -4.77 -9.46 -9.94
C ASP A 135 -3.95 -10.70 -9.62
N CYS A 136 -3.34 -11.31 -10.63
CA CYS A 136 -2.43 -12.43 -10.47
C CYS A 136 -1.13 -12.10 -11.23
N ALA A 137 -0.03 -12.01 -10.50
CA ALA A 137 1.24 -11.54 -11.03
C ALA A 137 2.39 -12.43 -10.58
N ALA A 138 3.38 -12.63 -11.47
CA ALA A 138 4.64 -13.26 -11.07
C ALA A 138 5.36 -12.36 -10.05
N VAL A 139 6.14 -12.93 -9.13
CA VAL A 139 6.98 -12.17 -8.18
C VAL A 139 7.90 -11.18 -8.92
N ALA A 140 8.44 -11.56 -10.09
CA ALA A 140 9.26 -10.66 -10.91
C ALA A 140 8.50 -9.44 -11.47
N ALA A 141 7.17 -9.45 -11.39
CA ALA A 141 6.35 -8.31 -11.74
C ALA A 141 6.06 -7.38 -10.54
N LEU A 142 6.49 -7.71 -9.33
CA LEU A 142 6.42 -6.84 -8.15
C LEU A 142 7.72 -6.04 -8.00
N PRO A 143 7.78 -5.01 -7.12
CA PRO A 143 9.04 -4.33 -6.83
C PRO A 143 10.12 -5.32 -6.37
N GLU A 144 11.34 -5.15 -6.89
CA GLU A 144 12.47 -6.08 -6.69
C GLU A 144 12.77 -6.45 -5.24
N PRO A 145 12.67 -5.52 -4.25
CA PRO A 145 12.94 -5.84 -2.85
C PRO A 145 12.12 -7.02 -2.33
N TYR A 146 10.90 -7.23 -2.83
CA TYR A 146 10.07 -8.35 -2.41
C TYR A 146 10.60 -9.70 -2.91
N GLY A 147 10.91 -9.82 -4.20
CA GLY A 147 11.46 -11.05 -4.75
C GLY A 147 12.81 -11.41 -4.15
N ARG A 148 13.65 -10.41 -3.87
CA ARG A 148 14.90 -10.62 -3.15
C ARG A 148 14.65 -11.09 -1.72
N TRP A 149 13.68 -10.50 -1.01
CA TRP A 149 13.37 -10.93 0.36
C TRP A 149 12.97 -12.41 0.39
N LEU A 150 12.06 -12.83 -0.49
CA LEU A 150 11.66 -14.24 -0.61
C LEU A 150 12.86 -15.15 -0.88
N GLN A 151 13.76 -14.75 -1.78
CA GLN A 151 14.95 -15.53 -2.10
C GLN A 151 15.93 -15.62 -0.94
N VAL A 152 16.13 -14.52 -0.22
CA VAL A 152 17.17 -14.38 0.79
C VAL A 152 16.70 -14.87 2.15
N GLN A 153 15.63 -14.28 2.67
CA GLN A 153 15.16 -14.51 4.03
C GLN A 153 14.27 -15.75 4.13
N GLU A 154 13.55 -16.10 3.05
CA GLU A 154 12.69 -17.29 3.03
C GLU A 154 13.31 -18.47 2.27
N GLY A 155 14.49 -18.31 1.66
CA GLY A 155 15.13 -19.37 0.86
C GLY A 155 14.32 -19.80 -0.37
N ARG A 156 13.41 -18.95 -0.86
CA ARG A 156 12.48 -19.22 -1.97
C ARG A 156 12.85 -18.40 -3.20
N PRO A 157 13.68 -18.92 -4.14
CA PRO A 157 14.00 -18.23 -5.39
C PRO A 157 12.83 -18.28 -6.40
N ARG A 158 11.67 -17.76 -6.00
CA ARG A 158 10.39 -17.97 -6.69
C ARG A 158 9.98 -16.78 -7.56
N TRP A 159 10.92 -16.24 -8.32
CA TRP A 159 10.69 -15.09 -9.21
C TRP A 159 9.59 -15.32 -10.28
N LYS A 160 9.36 -16.58 -10.67
CA LYS A 160 8.32 -16.97 -11.63
C LYS A 160 7.00 -17.39 -10.95
N GLU A 161 6.99 -17.57 -9.63
CA GLU A 161 5.78 -17.95 -8.90
C GLU A 161 4.75 -16.83 -9.02
N LYS A 162 3.51 -17.22 -9.26
CA LYS A 162 2.38 -16.31 -9.30
C LYS A 162 1.86 -16.10 -7.88
N ILE A 163 1.57 -14.86 -7.56
CA ILE A 163 0.96 -14.44 -6.31
C ILE A 163 -0.32 -13.71 -6.63
N ASP A 164 -1.36 -14.06 -5.88
CA ASP A 164 -2.65 -13.37 -5.95
C ASP A 164 -2.57 -12.08 -5.15
N LEU A 165 -2.89 -10.99 -5.84
CA LEU A 165 -2.96 -9.65 -5.31
C LEU A 165 -4.42 -9.23 -5.18
N ARG A 166 -4.73 -8.50 -4.13
CA ARG A 166 -6.06 -7.98 -3.86
C ARG A 166 -5.96 -6.62 -3.18
N LEU A 167 -6.76 -5.68 -3.67
CA LEU A 167 -6.98 -4.39 -3.04
C LEU A 167 -8.49 -4.24 -2.81
N VAL A 168 -8.86 -4.07 -1.55
CA VAL A 168 -10.23 -3.79 -1.15
C VAL A 168 -10.32 -2.33 -0.70
N ALA A 169 -11.39 -1.65 -1.07
CA ALA A 169 -11.70 -0.32 -0.58
C ALA A 169 -13.09 -0.27 0.04
N CYS A 170 -13.26 0.54 1.08
CA CYS A 170 -14.55 0.93 1.64
C CYS A 170 -14.61 2.45 1.54
N ALA A 171 -15.59 2.98 0.80
CA ALA A 171 -15.86 4.40 0.71
C ALA A 171 -17.19 4.69 1.40
N ARG A 172 -17.20 5.70 2.27
CA ARG A 172 -18.38 6.15 2.98
C ARG A 172 -18.55 7.64 2.78
N ALA A 173 -19.72 8.07 2.32
CA ALA A 173 -20.13 9.46 2.38
C ALA A 173 -20.92 9.71 3.67
N ARG A 174 -20.64 10.82 4.36
CA ARG A 174 -21.32 11.24 5.58
C ARG A 174 -21.85 12.65 5.41
N ILE A 175 -22.98 12.93 6.03
CA ILE A 175 -23.54 14.28 6.14
C ILE A 175 -23.42 14.73 7.59
N VAL A 176 -22.94 15.94 7.80
CA VAL A 176 -22.91 16.60 9.11
C VAL A 176 -23.78 17.84 9.03
N LEU A 177 -24.77 17.94 9.93
CA LEU A 177 -25.63 19.11 10.02
C LEU A 177 -24.86 20.28 10.63
N ARG A 178 -24.99 21.44 10.01
CA ARG A 178 -24.44 22.70 10.49
C ARG A 178 -25.43 23.38 11.46
N ARG A 179 -24.92 24.32 12.25
CA ARG A 179 -25.73 25.09 13.21
C ARG A 179 -26.77 26.00 12.55
N ASP A 180 -26.56 26.39 11.30
CA ASP A 180 -27.44 27.24 10.51
C ASP A 180 -28.58 26.45 9.82
N GLY A 181 -28.70 25.15 10.08
CA GLY A 181 -29.68 24.27 9.43
C GLY A 181 -29.24 23.74 8.07
N GLY A 182 -28.08 24.17 7.56
CA GLY A 182 -27.44 23.59 6.39
C GLY A 182 -26.74 22.26 6.71
N PHE A 183 -26.05 21.71 5.73
CA PHE A 183 -25.30 20.47 5.89
C PHE A 183 -23.99 20.49 5.13
N ASP A 184 -23.06 19.64 5.55
CA ASP A 184 -21.75 19.47 4.94
C ASP A 184 -21.51 17.99 4.67
N ALA A 185 -21.05 17.67 3.47
CA ALA A 185 -20.70 16.31 3.10
C ALA A 185 -19.22 16.01 3.36
N PHE A 186 -18.95 14.80 3.83
CA PHE A 186 -17.61 14.29 4.12
C PHE A 186 -17.45 12.91 3.50
N ALA A 187 -16.22 12.52 3.20
CA ALA A 187 -15.88 11.20 2.70
C ALA A 187 -14.83 10.54 3.59
N ASP A 188 -15.09 9.28 3.94
CA ASP A 188 -14.10 8.39 4.55
C ASP A 188 -13.77 7.29 3.55
N ILE A 189 -12.48 6.97 3.41
CA ILE A 189 -12.03 5.86 2.59
C ILE A 189 -11.05 5.02 3.39
N ALA A 190 -11.32 3.72 3.46
CA ALA A 190 -10.42 2.71 4.01
C ALA A 190 -9.99 1.76 2.90
N LEU A 191 -8.74 1.30 2.96
CA LEU A 191 -8.08 0.43 2.00
C LEU A 191 -7.45 -0.77 2.72
N SER A 192 -7.36 -1.90 2.03
CA SER A 192 -6.65 -3.08 2.53
C SER A 192 -5.14 -3.01 2.35
N GLY A 193 -4.66 -2.08 1.50
CA GLY A 193 -3.25 -1.85 1.23
C GLY A 193 -2.93 -0.36 1.08
N PRO A 194 -1.64 0.02 1.19
CA PRO A 194 -1.17 1.40 1.09
C PRO A 194 -1.13 1.87 -0.37
N ALA A 195 -2.30 2.01 -1.00
CA ALA A 195 -2.46 2.40 -2.40
C ALA A 195 -2.33 3.92 -2.61
N ILE A 196 -1.14 4.47 -2.34
CA ILE A 196 -0.85 5.92 -2.37
C ILE A 196 -1.23 6.54 -3.73
N ALA A 197 -0.94 5.86 -4.84
CA ALA A 197 -1.26 6.35 -6.18
C ALA A 197 -2.78 6.49 -6.43
N VAL A 198 -3.58 5.53 -5.95
CA VAL A 198 -5.05 5.61 -5.99
C VAL A 198 -5.49 6.84 -5.23
N MET A 199 -4.86 7.07 -4.08
CA MET A 199 -5.29 8.09 -3.17
C MET A 199 -4.96 9.52 -3.57
N GLN A 200 -3.77 9.75 -4.12
CA GLN A 200 -3.39 11.06 -4.65
C GLN A 200 -4.27 11.46 -5.84
N SER A 201 -4.59 10.51 -6.71
CA SER A 201 -5.46 10.77 -7.86
C SER A 201 -6.91 10.97 -7.45
N LEU A 202 -7.41 10.20 -6.49
CA LEU A 202 -8.70 10.45 -5.87
C LEU A 202 -8.77 11.87 -5.30
N GLY A 203 -7.71 12.32 -4.62
CA GLY A 203 -7.62 13.68 -4.09
C GLY A 203 -7.66 14.72 -5.21
N SER A 204 -6.92 14.48 -6.29
CA SER A 204 -6.90 15.37 -7.46
C SER A 204 -8.26 15.44 -8.15
N THR A 205 -8.94 14.30 -8.32
CA THR A 205 -10.27 14.19 -8.95
C THR A 205 -11.33 14.92 -8.15
N LEU A 206 -11.19 14.92 -6.82
CA LEU A 206 -12.14 15.54 -5.90
C LEU A 206 -11.72 16.96 -5.48
N GLY A 207 -10.78 17.57 -6.19
CA GLY A 207 -10.34 18.95 -5.97
C GLY A 207 -9.64 19.17 -4.62
N ARG A 208 -9.13 18.10 -4.01
CA ARG A 208 -8.53 18.06 -2.68
C ARG A 208 -7.24 17.23 -2.68
N PRO A 209 -6.13 17.80 -3.17
CA PRO A 209 -4.86 17.11 -3.12
C PRO A 209 -4.50 16.76 -1.67
N LEU A 210 -4.01 15.53 -1.46
CA LEU A 210 -3.49 15.12 -0.15
C LEU A 210 -2.25 15.96 0.18
N PRO A 211 -2.07 16.38 1.44
CA PRO A 211 -0.86 17.10 1.83
C PRO A 211 0.37 16.21 1.58
N PRO A 212 1.47 16.76 1.02
CA PRO A 212 2.67 15.99 0.68
C PRO A 212 3.33 15.31 1.88
N SER A 213 3.17 15.87 3.08
CA SER A 213 3.63 15.33 4.36
C SER A 213 2.82 14.16 4.89
N GLY A 214 1.73 13.76 4.22
CA GLY A 214 0.89 12.64 4.63
C GLY A 214 1.56 11.28 4.49
N VAL A 215 2.42 11.08 3.48
CA VAL A 215 2.90 9.75 3.04
C VAL A 215 3.67 9.00 4.14
N ALA A 216 4.43 9.69 5.00
CA ALA A 216 5.16 9.06 6.11
C ALA A 216 4.22 8.44 7.17
N GLY A 217 2.98 8.92 7.29
CA GLY A 217 1.95 8.32 8.13
C GLY A 217 1.31 7.06 7.54
N TRP A 218 1.67 6.69 6.31
CA TRP A 218 1.09 5.60 5.51
C TRP A 218 2.05 4.43 5.39
N LEU A 219 3.06 4.35 6.26
CA LEU A 219 3.65 3.08 6.62
C LEU A 219 2.83 2.48 7.76
N PRO A 220 2.76 1.14 7.85
CA PRO A 220 2.02 0.54 8.93
C PRO A 220 2.75 0.95 10.21
N ARG A 221 2.06 1.69 11.09
CA ARG A 221 2.49 1.64 12.49
C ARG A 221 2.33 0.17 12.87
N PRO A 222 3.37 -0.50 13.40
CA PRO A 222 3.19 -1.84 13.94
C PRO A 222 1.94 -1.77 14.81
N ALA A 223 0.96 -2.64 14.53
CA ALA A 223 -0.24 -2.70 15.34
C ALA A 223 0.28 -2.77 16.78
N ALA A 224 0.02 -1.71 17.57
CA ALA A 224 0.07 -1.88 19.01
C ALA A 224 -0.82 -3.10 19.21
N LEU A 225 -0.22 -4.18 19.72
CA LEU A 225 -0.96 -5.32 20.20
C LEU A 225 -2.12 -4.70 20.96
N LEU A 226 -3.34 -4.86 20.43
CA LEU A 226 -4.54 -4.52 21.16
C LEU A 226 -4.51 -5.48 22.34
N THR A 227 -3.81 -5.09 23.40
CA THR A 227 -4.00 -5.62 24.73
C THR A 227 -5.41 -5.24 25.07
N GLU A 228 -6.31 -6.19 24.86
CA GLU A 228 -7.65 -6.20 25.44
C GLU A 228 -7.48 -5.91 26.94
N HIS A 229 -8.02 -4.77 27.37
CA HIS A 229 -8.29 -4.45 28.76
C HIS A 229 -9.80 -4.55 28.98
#